data_AF-A0A8K0EP30-F1
#
_entry.id   AF-A0A8K0EP30-F1
#
_cell.length_a   1.000
_cell.length_b   1.000
_cell.length_c   1.000
_cell.angle_alpha   90.00
_cell.angle_beta   90.00
_cell.angle_gamma   90.00
#
_symmetry.space_group_name_H-M   'P 1'
#
loop_
_entity.id
_entity.type
_entity.pdbx_description
1 polymer ?
#
loop_
_entity_poly.entity_id
_entity_poly.type
_entity_poly.pdbx_seq_one_letter_code
_entity_poly.pdbx_strand_id
1 'polypeptide(L)'
;MKLLLYNLENNKTARLMNVNRAQFLANISNYSANDHHSGWIHGQHFKRLTHYSKEEASMLVATYKKIIVVRDPLERLASAWLNKFVNMPAHVGNFGWVKGLNNRLRNYQDLNPTDKVSELKEERELDAKQPVPFRKFLFAVSKHLMENEHWLSFNRLCLPCQVDYDFIAHTDTLASDVRLFLKKNNMTANEDVLPAQLPRNANEDNVFSDIYSQVPTEEILSLRETFQEDFNMFGYSFEQDLAKILTGKAMG
;
A
#
# COMPACT_ATOMS: atom_id res chain seq x y z
N MET A 1 -15.73 -10.43 -22.42
CA MET A 1 -14.32 -10.11 -22.76
C MET A 1 -14.17 -8.59 -22.78
N LYS A 2 -13.99 -7.97 -21.61
CA LYS A 2 -13.80 -6.51 -21.49
C LYS A 2 -12.30 -6.23 -21.59
N LEU A 3 -11.94 -5.27 -22.45
CA LEU A 3 -10.59 -4.96 -22.88
C LEU A 3 -9.65 -4.66 -21.70
N LEU A 4 -8.62 -5.48 -21.56
CA LEU A 4 -7.35 -5.12 -20.93
C LEU A 4 -6.63 -4.17 -21.90
N LEU A 5 -6.44 -2.91 -21.52
CA LEU A 5 -5.50 -2.02 -22.20
C LEU A 5 -4.37 -1.70 -21.22
N TYR A 6 -3.36 -2.56 -21.27
CA TYR A 6 -2.07 -2.39 -20.62
C TYR A 6 -1.24 -1.44 -21.50
N ASN A 7 -0.92 -0.26 -20.99
CA ASN A 7 -0.19 0.78 -21.73
C ASN A 7 1.32 0.50 -21.62
N LEU A 8 1.84 -0.34 -22.51
CA LEU A 8 3.25 -0.72 -22.64
C LEU A 8 4.05 0.30 -23.45
N GLU A 9 4.03 1.58 -23.08
CA GLU A 9 4.90 2.56 -23.73
C GLU A 9 5.43 3.54 -22.69
N ASN A 10 6.66 3.26 -22.21
CA ASN A 10 7.73 4.21 -21.85
C ASN A 10 8.66 3.63 -20.78
N ASN A 11 9.50 2.67 -21.18
CA ASN A 11 10.65 2.23 -20.39
C ASN A 11 11.91 2.97 -20.86
N LYS A 12 12.27 4.07 -20.19
CA LYS A 12 13.61 4.68 -20.30
C LYS A 12 14.09 5.13 -18.92
N THR A 13 14.81 4.24 -18.24
CA THR A 13 15.50 4.49 -16.98
C THR A 13 16.75 5.34 -17.22
N ALA A 14 16.77 6.58 -16.72
CA ALA A 14 18.01 7.35 -16.60
C ALA A 14 18.57 7.15 -15.17
N ARG A 15 19.73 6.49 -15.08
CA ARG A 15 20.49 6.30 -13.83
C ARG A 15 20.99 7.64 -13.30
N LEU A 16 20.65 7.97 -12.06
CA LEU A 16 21.41 8.92 -11.25
C LEU A 16 21.97 8.15 -10.05
N MET A 17 23.29 8.00 -10.03
CA MET A 17 24.03 7.42 -8.91
C MET A 17 24.23 8.45 -7.80
N ASN A 18 24.36 7.92 -6.58
CA ASN A 18 24.76 8.54 -5.31
C ASN A 18 23.70 9.37 -4.59
N VAL A 19 23.07 8.70 -3.61
CA VAL A 19 22.17 9.33 -2.65
C VAL A 19 22.48 8.82 -1.23
N ASN A 20 22.88 9.74 -0.34
CA ASN A 20 23.14 9.46 1.07
C ASN A 20 21.84 9.35 1.90
N ARG A 21 21.93 8.61 3.01
CA ARG A 21 20.92 8.30 4.06
C ARG A 21 19.98 9.46 4.50
N ALA A 22 20.33 10.71 4.24
CA ALA A 22 19.51 11.89 4.53
C ALA A 22 18.38 12.14 3.51
N GLN A 23 18.39 11.54 2.32
CA GLN A 23 17.34 11.76 1.30
C GLN A 23 16.07 10.94 1.51
N PHE A 24 16.07 9.96 2.44
CA PHE A 24 14.82 9.26 2.82
C PHE A 24 13.84 10.16 3.57
N LEU A 25 14.32 11.31 4.07
CA LEU A 25 13.53 12.39 4.65
C LEU A 25 13.22 13.48 3.61
N ALA A 26 12.98 13.10 2.35
CA ALA A 26 12.59 14.06 1.32
C ALA A 26 11.38 14.86 1.83
N ASN A 27 11.63 16.17 1.98
CA ASN A 27 10.70 17.22 2.37
C ASN A 27 9.30 16.98 1.79
N ILE A 28 8.39 16.49 2.64
CA ILE A 28 6.94 16.44 2.37
C ILE A 28 6.37 17.88 2.27
N SER A 29 7.18 18.90 2.55
CA SER A 29 6.81 20.31 2.59
C SER A 29 6.63 21.00 1.23
N ASN A 30 6.96 20.38 0.09
CA ASN A 30 6.85 21.01 -1.23
C ASN A 30 5.73 20.45 -2.13
N TYR A 31 4.68 19.86 -1.54
CA TYR A 31 3.45 19.59 -2.28
C TYR A 31 2.50 20.79 -2.16
N SER A 32 2.74 21.84 -2.95
CA SER A 32 1.78 22.95 -3.08
C SER A 32 0.71 22.61 -4.14
N ALA A 33 -0.10 21.60 -3.86
CA ALA A 33 -1.43 21.55 -4.45
C ALA A 33 -2.31 22.40 -3.52
N ASN A 34 -2.73 23.58 -4.00
CA ASN A 34 -3.62 24.54 -3.35
C ASN A 34 -4.26 24.05 -2.02
N ASP A 35 -3.61 24.46 -0.91
CA ASP A 35 -4.09 24.70 0.45
C ASP A 35 -5.37 24.02 0.98
N HIS A 36 -5.59 22.75 0.65
CA HIS A 36 -6.45 21.88 1.44
C HIS A 36 -5.54 21.00 2.30
N HIS A 37 -5.33 21.41 3.56
CA HIS A 37 -4.67 20.59 4.57
C HIS A 37 -5.18 19.15 4.48
N SER A 38 -4.29 18.15 4.49
CA SER A 38 -4.66 16.74 4.30
C SER A 38 -5.78 16.24 5.22
N GLY A 39 -6.01 16.91 6.36
CA GLY A 39 -7.15 16.65 7.26
C GLY A 39 -8.52 17.10 6.77
N TRP A 40 -8.62 18.05 5.83
CA TRP A 40 -9.90 18.59 5.34
C TRP A 40 -10.77 17.50 4.74
N ILE A 41 -10.19 16.65 3.87
CA ILE A 41 -10.92 15.55 3.24
C ILE A 41 -11.36 14.50 4.27
N HIS A 42 -10.55 14.29 5.32
CA HIS A 42 -10.86 13.37 6.41
C HIS A 42 -11.92 13.93 7.39
N GLY A 43 -12.14 15.25 7.39
CA GLY A 43 -13.23 15.91 8.11
C GLY A 43 -14.56 15.93 7.35
N GLN A 44 -14.59 15.50 6.09
CA GLN A 44 -15.83 15.48 5.31
C GLN A 44 -16.69 14.26 5.65
N HIS A 45 -17.99 14.49 5.83
CA HIS A 45 -18.96 13.44 6.10
C HIS A 45 -19.52 12.86 4.80
N PHE A 46 -18.83 11.86 4.23
CA PHE A 46 -19.32 11.13 3.06
C PHE A 46 -20.34 10.06 3.45
N LYS A 47 -21.45 9.98 2.70
CA LYS A 47 -22.40 8.86 2.82
C LYS A 47 -21.75 7.58 2.30
N ARG A 48 -21.55 6.63 3.20
CA ARG A 48 -21.18 5.24 2.89
C ARG A 48 -22.42 4.41 2.57
N LEU A 49 -22.27 3.28 1.87
CA LEU A 49 -23.36 2.35 1.57
C LEU A 49 -24.14 1.91 2.82
N THR A 50 -23.49 1.86 3.99
CA THR A 50 -24.11 1.53 5.28
C THR A 50 -25.13 2.55 5.78
N HIS A 51 -25.20 3.74 5.18
CA HIS A 51 -26.17 4.78 5.54
C HIS A 51 -27.48 4.69 4.73
N TYR A 52 -27.58 3.74 3.81
CA TYR A 52 -28.74 3.53 2.95
C TYR A 52 -29.50 2.26 3.36
N SER A 53 -30.77 2.15 2.97
CA SER A 53 -31.50 0.88 3.10
C SER A 53 -30.82 -0.21 2.25
N LYS A 54 -31.12 -1.49 2.50
CA LYS A 54 -30.54 -2.58 1.70
C LYS A 54 -30.94 -2.48 0.23
N GLU A 55 -32.18 -2.08 -0.03
CA GLU A 55 -32.74 -1.91 -1.36
C GLU A 55 -32.05 -0.75 -2.08
N GLU A 56 -31.89 0.39 -1.40
CA GLU A 56 -31.17 1.55 -1.92
C GLU A 56 -29.69 1.22 -2.19
N ALA A 57 -28.99 0.61 -1.24
CA ALA A 57 -27.59 0.22 -1.41
C ALA A 57 -27.42 -0.75 -2.59
N SER A 58 -28.34 -1.71 -2.75
CA SER A 58 -28.33 -2.65 -3.88
C SER A 58 -28.54 -1.93 -5.21
N MET A 59 -29.46 -0.97 -5.26
CA MET A 59 -29.70 -0.12 -6.43
C MET A 59 -28.46 0.71 -6.78
N LEU A 60 -27.81 1.34 -5.79
CA LEU A 60 -26.59 2.11 -5.98
C LEU A 60 -25.47 1.23 -6.55
N VAL A 61 -25.23 0.07 -5.93
CA VAL A 61 -24.21 -0.88 -6.40
C VAL A 61 -24.51 -1.35 -7.83
N ALA A 62 -25.78 -1.59 -8.17
CA ALA A 62 -26.18 -2.03 -9.51
C ALA A 62 -26.08 -0.94 -10.59
N THR A 63 -26.33 0.32 -10.25
CA THR A 63 -26.53 1.39 -11.26
C THR A 63 -25.39 2.40 -11.34
N TYR A 64 -24.62 2.62 -10.27
CA TYR A 64 -23.59 3.65 -10.24
C TYR A 64 -22.31 3.18 -10.91
N LYS A 65 -21.55 4.14 -11.47
CA LYS A 65 -20.19 3.89 -11.95
C LYS A 65 -19.25 3.66 -10.77
N LYS A 66 -18.51 2.56 -10.82
CA LYS A 66 -17.62 2.13 -9.74
C LYS A 66 -16.18 2.10 -10.24
N ILE A 67 -15.30 2.76 -9.50
CA ILE A 67 -13.86 2.74 -9.73
C ILE A 67 -13.18 2.09 -8.53
N ILE A 68 -12.19 1.25 -8.79
CA ILE A 68 -11.24 0.77 -7.78
C ILE A 68 -9.86 1.35 -8.09
N VAL A 69 -9.18 1.84 -7.06
CA VAL A 69 -7.80 2.32 -7.16
C VAL A 69 -6.90 1.32 -6.42
N VAL A 70 -6.03 0.65 -7.16
CA VAL A 70 -5.16 -0.42 -6.66
C VAL A 70 -3.70 -0.01 -6.67
N ARG A 71 -2.90 -0.69 -5.86
CA ARG A 71 -1.46 -0.50 -5.75
C ARG A 71 -0.77 -1.85 -5.70
N ASP A 72 0.48 -1.89 -6.14
CA ASP A 72 1.34 -3.06 -5.97
C ASP A 72 1.29 -3.55 -4.51
N PRO A 73 1.01 -4.85 -4.26
CA PRO A 73 0.87 -5.35 -2.91
C PRO A 73 2.09 -5.09 -2.01
N LEU A 74 3.32 -5.26 -2.51
CA LEU A 74 4.53 -5.09 -1.68
C LEU A 74 4.83 -3.60 -1.44
N GLU A 75 4.68 -2.75 -2.45
CA GLU A 75 4.80 -1.30 -2.26
C GLU A 75 3.79 -0.77 -1.23
N ARG A 76 2.56 -1.28 -1.28
CA ARG A 76 1.50 -0.91 -0.35
C ARG A 76 1.85 -1.28 1.09
N LEU A 77 2.44 -2.45 1.33
CA LEU A 77 2.92 -2.86 2.65
C LEU A 77 4.03 -1.95 3.18
N ALA A 78 5.04 -1.65 2.36
CA ALA A 78 6.11 -0.74 2.76
C ALA A 78 5.59 0.67 3.06
N SER A 79 4.70 1.19 2.21
CA SER A 79 4.06 2.49 2.41
C SER A 79 3.24 2.54 3.71
N ALA A 80 2.50 1.48 4.02
CA ALA A 80 1.75 1.37 5.25
C ALA A 80 2.67 1.33 6.47
N TRP A 81 3.76 0.57 6.39
CA TRP A 81 4.74 0.47 7.47
C TRP A 81 5.40 1.82 7.76
N LEU A 82 5.93 2.48 6.73
CA LEU A 82 6.54 3.81 6.84
C LEU A 82 5.58 4.81 7.47
N ASN A 83 4.31 4.82 7.04
CA ASN A 83 3.33 5.76 7.58
C ASN A 83 3.01 5.48 9.06
N LYS A 84 2.68 4.23 9.41
CA LYS A 84 2.10 3.89 10.73
C LYS A 84 3.14 3.61 11.81
N PHE A 85 4.31 3.09 11.46
CA PHE A 85 5.31 2.60 12.41
C PHE A 85 6.62 3.39 12.41
N VAL A 86 6.85 4.26 11.41
CA VAL A 86 8.02 5.14 11.34
C VAL A 86 7.62 6.61 11.47
N ASN A 87 6.85 7.12 10.52
CA ASN A 87 6.56 8.55 10.39
C ASN A 87 5.59 9.04 11.46
N MET A 88 4.49 8.32 11.71
CA MET A 88 3.50 8.73 12.72
C MET A 88 4.10 8.76 14.15
N PRO A 89 4.88 7.76 14.61
CA PRO A 89 5.60 7.85 15.86
C PRO A 89 6.63 8.99 15.90
N ALA A 90 7.43 9.16 14.84
CA ALA A 90 8.50 10.15 14.80
C ALA A 90 8.01 11.60 14.75
N HIS A 91 6.94 11.87 13.98
CA HIS A 91 6.47 13.24 13.73
C HIS A 91 5.31 13.66 14.64
N VAL A 92 4.46 12.73 15.05
CA VAL A 92 3.23 13.02 15.81
C VAL A 92 3.30 12.48 17.24
N GLY A 93 4.32 11.68 17.58
CA GLY A 93 4.42 11.05 18.90
C GLY A 93 3.31 10.02 19.17
N ASN A 94 2.62 9.55 18.12
CA ASN A 94 1.52 8.59 18.25
C ASN A 94 2.04 7.16 18.06
N PHE A 95 2.04 6.40 19.15
CA PHE A 95 2.50 5.00 19.22
C PHE A 95 1.34 3.98 19.25
N GLY A 96 0.12 4.38 18.91
CA GLY A 96 -1.05 3.50 18.96
C GLY A 96 -0.89 2.24 18.12
N TRP A 97 -0.38 2.39 16.89
CA TRP A 97 -0.09 1.26 15.99
C TRP A 97 1.01 0.34 16.52
N VAL A 98 2.11 0.93 17.01
CA VAL A 98 3.24 0.21 17.63
C VAL A 98 2.75 -0.65 18.80
N LYS A 99 2.00 -0.05 19.73
CA LYS A 99 1.42 -0.74 20.88
C LYS A 99 0.47 -1.86 20.46
N GLY A 100 -0.44 -1.58 19.53
CA GLY A 100 -1.42 -2.54 19.05
C GLY A 100 -0.77 -3.77 18.40
N LEU A 101 0.24 -3.55 17.55
CA LEU A 101 0.98 -4.63 16.93
C LEU A 101 1.80 -5.44 17.95
N ASN A 102 2.54 -4.78 18.83
CA ASN A 102 3.32 -5.46 19.86
C ASN A 102 2.45 -6.33 20.76
N ASN A 103 1.26 -5.86 21.15
CA ASN A 103 0.32 -6.66 21.95
C ASN A 103 -0.15 -7.92 21.21
N ARG A 104 -0.47 -7.79 19.92
CA ARG A 104 -0.92 -8.94 19.11
C ARG A 104 0.20 -9.94 18.85
N LEU A 105 1.43 -9.46 18.68
CA LEU A 105 2.61 -10.32 18.58
C LEU A 105 2.87 -11.09 19.88
N ARG A 106 2.76 -10.44 21.05
CA ARG A 106 2.87 -11.11 22.36
C ARG A 106 1.82 -12.21 22.50
N ASN A 107 0.55 -11.88 22.27
CA ASN A 107 -0.53 -12.85 22.36
C ASN A 107 -0.33 -14.04 21.39
N TYR A 108 0.17 -13.77 20.17
CA TYR A 108 0.47 -14.83 19.21
C TYR A 108 1.61 -15.75 19.69
N GLN A 109 2.67 -15.17 20.26
CA GLN A 109 3.81 -15.91 20.82
C GLN A 109 3.39 -16.81 21.98
N ASP A 110 2.54 -16.30 22.87
CA ASP A 110 2.06 -17.06 24.04
C ASP A 110 1.21 -18.27 23.61
N LEU A 111 0.46 -18.13 22.52
CA LEU A 111 -0.37 -19.20 21.96
C LEU A 111 0.42 -20.16 21.05
N ASN A 112 1.54 -19.73 20.47
CA ASN A 112 2.31 -20.48 19.48
C ASN A 112 3.82 -20.49 19.82
N PRO A 113 4.22 -21.11 20.95
CA PRO A 113 5.59 -21.04 21.45
C PRO A 113 6.65 -21.67 20.53
N THR A 114 6.23 -22.52 19.59
CA THR A 114 7.10 -23.24 18.63
C THR A 114 7.27 -22.53 17.30
N ASP A 115 6.55 -21.44 17.03
CA ASP A 115 6.67 -20.72 15.75
C ASP A 115 7.96 -19.88 15.70
N LYS A 116 8.46 -19.59 14.49
CA LYS A 116 9.70 -18.83 14.22
C LYS A 116 9.71 -17.41 14.79
N VAL A 117 8.61 -16.96 15.37
CA VAL A 117 8.56 -15.73 16.18
C VAL A 117 9.51 -15.81 17.37
N SER A 118 9.83 -17.01 17.85
CA SER A 118 10.87 -17.22 18.86
C SER A 118 12.25 -16.74 18.40
N GLU A 119 12.56 -16.75 17.10
CA GLU A 119 13.79 -16.19 16.52
C GLU A 119 13.72 -14.65 16.35
N LEU A 120 12.50 -14.08 16.31
CA LEU A 120 12.29 -12.62 16.38
C LEU A 120 12.45 -12.06 17.80
N LYS A 121 12.70 -12.92 18.81
CA LYS A 121 12.95 -12.51 20.21
C LYS A 121 14.27 -11.80 20.42
N GLU A 122 15.28 -12.06 19.58
CA GLU A 122 16.59 -11.40 19.69
C GLU A 122 16.55 -9.92 19.26
N GLU A 123 15.56 -9.52 18.47
CA GLU A 123 15.34 -8.12 18.09
C GLU A 123 14.57 -7.36 19.18
N ARG A 124 15.29 -6.97 20.24
CA ARG A 124 14.94 -6.00 21.31
C ARG A 124 13.55 -6.16 21.95
N GLU A 125 13.50 -6.09 23.28
CA GLU A 125 12.26 -6.10 24.05
C GLU A 125 11.16 -5.26 23.37
N LEU A 126 9.95 -5.80 23.30
CA LEU A 126 8.75 -5.18 22.70
C LEU A 126 8.30 -3.95 23.51
N ASP A 127 9.18 -2.98 23.70
CA ASP A 127 8.93 -1.71 24.32
C ASP A 127 7.94 -0.92 23.43
N ALA A 128 6.90 -0.41 24.07
CA ALA A 128 5.84 0.38 23.46
C ALA A 128 6.34 1.66 22.77
N LYS A 129 7.59 2.08 23.01
CA LYS A 129 8.22 3.26 22.43
C LYS A 129 9.28 2.95 21.37
N GLN A 130 9.59 1.69 21.11
CA GLN A 130 10.56 1.32 20.08
C GLN A 130 9.92 1.21 18.69
N PRO A 131 10.63 1.59 17.61
CA PRO A 131 10.16 1.38 16.25
C PRO A 131 9.93 -0.12 15.99
N VAL A 132 8.82 -0.45 15.32
CA VAL A 132 8.55 -1.83 14.89
C VAL A 132 9.41 -2.14 13.66
N PRO A 133 10.28 -3.17 13.69
CA PRO A 133 11.00 -3.62 12.51
C PRO A 133 10.05 -4.04 11.39
N PHE A 134 10.41 -3.75 10.13
CA PHE A 134 9.56 -4.08 8.98
C PHE A 134 9.22 -5.57 8.92
N ARG A 135 10.20 -6.43 9.22
CA ARG A 135 10.04 -7.89 9.32
C ARG A 135 8.91 -8.31 10.27
N LYS A 136 8.83 -7.71 11.48
CA LYS A 136 7.75 -8.00 12.45
C LYS A 136 6.38 -7.55 11.93
N PHE A 137 6.33 -6.45 11.18
CA PHE A 137 5.11 -6.02 10.52
C PHE A 137 4.67 -7.00 9.43
N LEU A 138 5.58 -7.42 8.53
CA LEU A 138 5.29 -8.39 7.48
C LEU A 138 4.79 -9.73 8.05
N PHE A 139 5.45 -10.22 9.10
CA PHE A 139 5.01 -11.43 9.81
C PHE A 139 3.58 -11.30 10.34
N ALA A 140 3.23 -10.17 10.95
CA ALA A 140 1.89 -9.94 11.45
C ALA A 140 0.83 -9.87 10.34
N VAL A 141 1.21 -9.35 9.17
CA VAL A 141 0.35 -9.34 7.97
C VAL A 141 0.15 -10.76 7.44
N SER A 142 1.22 -11.54 7.26
CA SER A 142 1.16 -12.91 6.74
C SER A 142 0.38 -13.87 7.65
N LYS A 143 0.38 -13.60 8.96
CA LYS A 143 -0.40 -14.37 9.95
C LYS A 143 -1.78 -13.78 10.25
N HIS A 144 -2.18 -12.72 9.53
CA HIS A 144 -3.46 -12.03 9.73
C HIS A 144 -3.71 -11.59 11.18
N LEU A 145 -2.68 -11.18 11.91
CA LEU A 145 -2.81 -10.77 13.31
C LEU A 145 -3.54 -9.41 13.44
N MET A 146 -3.53 -8.62 12.37
CA MET A 146 -4.15 -7.30 12.30
C MET A 146 -4.87 -7.11 10.98
N GLU A 147 -6.16 -6.78 11.03
CA GLU A 147 -6.89 -6.35 9.84
C GLU A 147 -6.92 -4.82 9.77
N ASN A 148 -6.56 -4.28 8.61
CA ASN A 148 -6.68 -2.86 8.31
C ASN A 148 -6.68 -2.63 6.80
N GLU A 149 -7.42 -1.61 6.36
CA GLU A 149 -7.54 -1.20 4.96
C GLU A 149 -6.21 -0.83 4.29
N HIS A 150 -5.12 -0.62 5.04
CA HIS A 150 -3.81 -0.32 4.48
C HIS A 150 -3.01 -1.57 4.05
N TRP A 151 -3.28 -2.76 4.60
CA TRP A 151 -2.53 -3.99 4.29
C TRP A 151 -3.40 -5.24 4.11
N LEU A 152 -4.73 -5.10 4.14
CA LEU A 152 -5.65 -6.17 3.73
C LEU A 152 -5.63 -6.31 2.20
N SER A 153 -5.57 -7.53 1.65
CA SER A 153 -5.63 -7.72 0.20
C SER A 153 -6.88 -7.05 -0.40
N PHE A 154 -6.76 -6.51 -1.60
CA PHE A 154 -7.89 -5.92 -2.33
C PHE A 154 -8.97 -6.97 -2.62
N ASN A 155 -8.61 -8.24 -2.84
CA ASN A 155 -9.60 -9.31 -2.95
C ASN A 155 -10.51 -9.37 -1.71
N ARG A 156 -9.95 -9.22 -0.50
CA ARG A 156 -10.72 -9.23 0.76
C ARG A 156 -11.37 -7.88 1.06
N LEU A 157 -10.69 -6.78 0.78
CA LEU A 157 -11.13 -5.43 1.14
C LEU A 157 -12.24 -4.90 0.22
N CYS A 158 -12.11 -5.16 -1.08
CA CYS A 158 -12.95 -4.55 -2.11
C CYS A 158 -13.85 -5.57 -2.82
N LEU A 159 -13.67 -6.87 -2.56
CA LEU A 159 -14.50 -7.95 -3.11
C LEU A 159 -14.72 -7.82 -4.63
N PRO A 160 -13.66 -7.66 -5.44
CA PRO A 160 -13.75 -7.47 -6.89
C PRO A 160 -14.40 -8.65 -7.63
N CYS A 161 -14.50 -9.82 -7.01
CA CYS A 161 -15.27 -10.96 -7.52
C CYS A 161 -16.79 -10.82 -7.32
N GLN A 162 -17.24 -9.92 -6.44
CA GLN A 162 -18.65 -9.67 -6.12
C GLN A 162 -19.13 -8.29 -6.59
N VAL A 163 -18.21 -7.34 -6.79
CA VAL A 163 -18.51 -5.98 -7.20
C VAL A 163 -18.02 -5.77 -8.64
N ASP A 164 -18.96 -5.48 -9.55
CA ASP A 164 -18.67 -5.18 -10.95
C ASP A 164 -18.07 -3.77 -11.12
N TYR A 165 -16.77 -3.64 -10.91
CA TYR A 165 -16.06 -2.38 -11.15
C TYR A 165 -16.06 -2.01 -12.64
N ASP A 166 -16.36 -0.75 -12.96
CA ASP A 166 -16.31 -0.21 -14.32
C ASP A 166 -14.89 0.18 -14.73
N PHE A 167 -14.06 0.58 -13.76
CA PHE A 167 -12.69 1.04 -13.95
C PHE A 167 -11.77 0.52 -12.86
N ILE A 168 -10.57 0.11 -13.27
CA ILE A 168 -9.43 -0.19 -12.41
C ILE A 168 -8.38 0.87 -12.71
N ALA A 169 -7.99 1.64 -11.70
CA ALA A 169 -6.92 2.62 -11.77
C ALA A 169 -5.76 2.15 -10.88
N HIS A 170 -4.54 2.46 -11.27
CA HIS A 170 -3.35 2.08 -10.50
C HIS A 170 -2.71 3.32 -9.89
N THR A 171 -2.10 3.20 -8.71
CA THR A 171 -1.47 4.36 -8.06
C THR A 171 -0.30 4.94 -8.84
N ASP A 172 0.42 4.11 -9.60
CA ASP A 172 1.54 4.51 -10.46
C ASP A 172 1.08 5.21 -11.75
N THR A 173 -0.19 5.06 -12.14
CA THR A 173 -0.81 5.71 -13.31
C THR A 173 -2.03 6.55 -12.96
N LEU A 174 -2.21 6.90 -11.68
CA LEU A 174 -3.44 7.52 -11.17
C LEU A 174 -3.84 8.79 -11.92
N ALA A 175 -2.86 9.62 -12.25
CA ALA A 175 -3.05 10.86 -12.99
C ALA A 175 -3.68 10.65 -14.37
N SER A 176 -3.20 9.66 -15.13
CA SER A 176 -3.78 9.32 -16.43
C SER A 176 -5.10 8.57 -16.28
N ASP A 177 -5.22 7.69 -15.28
CA ASP A 177 -6.40 6.84 -15.10
C ASP A 177 -7.64 7.64 -14.70
N VAL A 178 -7.49 8.62 -13.80
CA VAL A 178 -8.58 9.52 -13.41
C VAL A 178 -9.03 10.37 -14.61
N ARG A 179 -8.10 10.89 -15.41
CA ARG A 179 -8.45 11.66 -16.63
C ARG A 179 -9.19 10.78 -17.64
N LEU A 180 -8.75 9.53 -17.82
CA LEU A 180 -9.42 8.56 -18.68
C LEU A 180 -10.83 8.24 -18.18
N PHE A 181 -10.99 8.02 -16.87
CA PHE A 181 -12.29 7.78 -16.24
C PHE A 181 -13.26 8.92 -16.52
N LEU A 182 -12.84 10.17 -16.27
CA LEU A 182 -13.68 11.35 -16.51
C LEU A 182 -14.09 11.45 -17.98
N LYS A 183 -13.12 11.34 -18.90
CA LYS A 183 -13.35 11.39 -20.34
C LYS A 183 -14.35 10.32 -20.80
N LYS A 184 -14.22 9.08 -20.33
CA LYS A 184 -15.08 7.96 -20.74
C LYS A 184 -16.51 8.08 -20.21
N ASN A 185 -16.72 8.84 -19.13
CA ASN A 185 -18.04 9.05 -18.55
C ASN A 185 -18.61 10.44 -18.88
N ASN A 186 -18.03 11.15 -19.87
CA ASN A 186 -18.43 12.51 -20.26
C ASN A 186 -18.48 13.49 -19.07
N MET A 187 -17.56 13.33 -18.13
CA MET A 187 -17.41 14.19 -16.96
C MET A 187 -16.26 15.17 -17.19
N THR A 188 -16.42 16.39 -16.69
CA THR A 188 -15.36 17.41 -16.65
C THR A 188 -14.96 17.66 -15.20
N ALA A 189 -13.68 17.97 -14.98
CA ALA A 189 -13.15 18.38 -13.69
C ALA A 189 -12.20 19.55 -13.90
N ASN A 190 -12.01 20.38 -12.87
CA ASN A 190 -10.93 21.36 -12.90
C ASN A 190 -9.58 20.62 -12.87
N GLU A 191 -8.68 20.89 -13.82
CA GLU A 191 -7.36 20.26 -13.86
C GLU A 191 -6.54 20.58 -12.60
N ASP A 192 -6.78 21.72 -11.94
CA ASP A 192 -6.09 22.10 -10.70
C ASP A 192 -6.39 21.16 -9.52
N VAL A 193 -7.49 20.39 -9.58
CA VAL A 193 -7.86 19.42 -8.53
C VAL A 193 -7.48 17.99 -8.90
N LEU A 194 -7.03 17.75 -10.14
CA LEU A 194 -6.65 16.41 -10.58
C LEU A 194 -5.22 16.08 -10.15
N PRO A 195 -4.93 14.80 -9.84
CA PRO A 195 -3.57 14.39 -9.51
C PRO A 195 -2.63 14.73 -10.66
N ALA A 196 -1.54 15.43 -10.31
CA ALA A 196 -0.45 15.68 -11.22
C ALA A 196 0.19 14.35 -11.63
N GLN A 197 0.66 14.26 -12.88
CA GLN A 197 1.42 13.10 -13.31
C GLN A 197 2.79 13.15 -12.64
N LEU A 198 2.94 12.35 -11.59
CA LEU A 198 4.23 12.13 -10.97
C LEU A 198 4.99 11.12 -11.84
N PRO A 199 6.29 11.36 -12.11
CA PRO A 199 7.13 10.28 -12.60
C PRO A 199 7.01 9.13 -11.59
N ARG A 200 7.02 7.87 -12.07
CA ARG A 200 7.24 6.72 -11.20
C ARG A 200 8.51 7.03 -10.41
N ASN A 201 8.37 7.36 -9.14
CA ASN A 201 9.50 7.89 -8.40
C ASN A 201 10.55 6.78 -8.34
N ALA A 202 11.82 7.11 -8.61
CA ALA A 202 12.93 6.20 -8.30
C ALA A 202 12.90 5.72 -6.83
N ASN A 203 12.14 6.40 -5.96
CA ASN A 203 11.86 5.99 -4.58
C ASN A 203 10.93 4.77 -4.44
N GLU A 204 10.11 4.41 -5.44
CA GLU A 204 9.38 3.13 -5.46
C GLU A 204 10.32 1.96 -5.78
N ASP A 205 11.30 2.17 -6.67
CA ASP A 205 12.39 1.21 -6.89
C ASP A 205 13.25 1.02 -5.62
N ASN A 206 13.43 2.08 -4.82
CA ASN A 206 14.14 2.03 -3.53
C ASN A 206 13.41 1.24 -2.44
N VAL A 207 12.08 1.06 -2.53
CA VAL A 207 11.35 0.22 -1.56
C VAL A 207 11.87 -1.22 -1.62
N PHE A 208 12.09 -1.73 -2.83
CA PHE A 208 12.55 -3.09 -3.05
C PHE A 208 14.03 -3.26 -2.71
N SER A 209 14.88 -2.30 -3.08
CA SER A 209 16.33 -2.37 -2.81
C SER A 209 16.72 -2.01 -1.38
N ASP A 210 15.93 -1.20 -0.67
CA ASP A 210 16.35 -0.65 0.63
C ASP A 210 15.57 -1.27 1.79
N ILE A 211 14.24 -1.39 1.67
CA ILE A 211 13.38 -1.86 2.77
C ILE A 211 13.30 -3.39 2.74
N TYR A 212 12.96 -3.97 1.59
CA TYR A 212 12.78 -5.41 1.45
C TYR A 212 14.09 -6.20 1.40
N SER A 213 15.21 -5.58 1.02
CA SER A 213 16.52 -6.24 1.00
C SER A 213 16.97 -6.72 2.38
N GLN A 214 16.48 -6.10 3.45
CA GLN A 214 16.79 -6.48 4.83
C GLN A 214 15.97 -7.68 5.35
N VAL A 215 14.98 -8.16 4.57
CA VAL A 215 14.06 -9.23 4.98
C VAL A 215 14.53 -10.57 4.41
N PRO A 216 14.57 -11.67 5.19
CA PRO A 216 14.86 -13.01 4.66
C PRO A 216 13.93 -13.39 3.50
N THR A 217 14.48 -14.02 2.46
CA THR A 217 13.72 -14.30 1.23
C THR A 217 12.51 -15.19 1.50
N GLU A 218 12.64 -16.14 2.42
CA GLU A 218 11.59 -17.07 2.84
C GLU A 218 10.37 -16.33 3.42
N GLU A 219 10.60 -15.21 4.11
CA GLU A 219 9.51 -14.40 4.68
C GLU A 219 8.81 -13.57 3.61
N ILE A 220 9.56 -13.09 2.61
CA ILE A 220 8.98 -12.41 1.45
C ILE A 220 8.11 -13.38 0.66
N LEU A 221 8.58 -14.62 0.46
CA LEU A 221 7.83 -15.68 -0.22
C LEU A 221 6.51 -15.99 0.48
N SER A 222 6.44 -15.90 1.81
CA SER A 222 5.18 -16.14 2.55
C SER A 222 4.09 -15.10 2.24
N LEU A 223 4.46 -13.88 1.80
CA LEU A 223 3.51 -12.86 1.38
C LEU A 223 2.83 -13.18 0.05
N ARG A 224 3.45 -14.03 -0.78
CA ARG A 224 2.88 -14.44 -2.07
C ARG A 224 1.49 -15.01 -1.88
N GLU A 225 1.32 -15.97 -0.97
CA GLU A 225 0.03 -16.63 -0.74
C GLU A 225 -1.05 -15.62 -0.28
N THR A 226 -0.65 -14.64 0.54
CA THR A 226 -1.57 -13.62 1.06
C THR A 226 -2.12 -12.69 -0.04
N PHE A 227 -1.30 -12.38 -1.06
CA PHE A 227 -1.61 -11.37 -2.08
C PHE A 227 -1.67 -11.93 -3.50
N GLN A 228 -1.64 -13.26 -3.69
CA GLN A 228 -1.58 -13.91 -5.00
C GLN A 228 -2.72 -13.47 -5.91
N GLU A 229 -3.92 -13.36 -5.36
CA GLU A 229 -5.11 -12.92 -6.11
C GLU A 229 -4.99 -11.46 -6.53
N ASP A 230 -4.45 -10.58 -5.68
CA ASP A 230 -4.23 -9.18 -6.02
C ASP A 230 -3.20 -9.03 -7.16
N PHE A 231 -2.08 -9.76 -7.07
CA PHE A 231 -1.08 -9.78 -8.15
C PHE A 231 -1.71 -10.19 -9.48
N ASN A 232 -2.43 -11.32 -9.48
CA ASN A 232 -3.04 -11.88 -10.68
C ASN A 232 -4.12 -10.95 -11.26
N MET A 233 -4.97 -10.39 -10.41
CA MET A 233 -6.13 -9.63 -10.84
C MET A 233 -5.77 -8.24 -11.37
N PHE A 234 -4.76 -7.61 -10.79
CA PHE A 234 -4.41 -6.22 -11.11
C PHE A 234 -3.16 -6.08 -11.99
N GLY A 235 -2.60 -7.18 -12.48
CA GLY A 235 -1.49 -7.15 -13.44
C GLY A 235 -0.15 -6.77 -12.81
N TYR A 236 0.00 -6.99 -11.49
CA TYR A 236 1.29 -6.90 -10.81
C TYR A 236 2.01 -8.25 -10.86
N SER A 237 3.34 -8.26 -10.68
CA SER A 237 4.14 -9.47 -10.77
C SER A 237 5.05 -9.65 -9.56
N PHE A 238 4.64 -10.53 -8.66
CA PHE A 238 5.45 -10.93 -7.50
C PHE A 238 6.86 -11.38 -7.91
N GLU A 239 7.00 -12.03 -9.07
CA GLU A 239 8.30 -12.49 -9.57
C GLU A 239 9.20 -11.32 -10.00
N GLN A 240 8.63 -10.30 -10.63
CA GLN A 240 9.38 -9.10 -11.00
C GLN A 240 9.83 -8.34 -9.75
N ASP A 241 8.97 -8.24 -8.74
CA ASP A 241 9.31 -7.56 -7.51
C ASP A 241 10.34 -8.34 -6.69
N LEU A 242 10.20 -9.66 -6.61
CA LEU A 242 11.20 -10.53 -6.00
C LEU A 242 12.56 -10.38 -6.69
N ALA A 243 12.59 -10.32 -8.02
CA ALA A 243 13.83 -10.09 -8.76
C ALA A 243 14.48 -8.73 -8.44
N LYS A 244 13.69 -7.65 -8.30
CA LYS A 244 14.18 -6.34 -7.86
C LYS A 244 14.76 -6.42 -6.45
N ILE A 245 14.08 -7.10 -5.52
CA ILE A 245 14.54 -7.26 -4.13
C ILE A 245 15.87 -8.02 -4.09
N LEU A 246 15.97 -9.16 -4.79
CA LEU A 246 17.19 -9.97 -4.83
C LEU A 246 18.36 -9.20 -5.46
N THR A 247 18.07 -8.39 -6.48
CA THR A 247 19.06 -7.50 -7.09
C THR A 247 19.56 -6.44 -6.09
N GLY A 248 18.65 -5.86 -5.30
CA GLY A 248 19.01 -4.94 -4.22
C GLY A 248 19.88 -5.60 -3.13
N LYS A 249 19.55 -6.83 -2.72
CA LYS A 249 20.36 -7.60 -1.75
C LYS A 249 21.79 -7.86 -2.23
N ALA A 250 22.01 -8.00 -3.53
CA ALA A 250 23.33 -8.25 -4.09
C ALA A 250 24.20 -6.98 -4.18
N MET A 251 23.62 -5.79 -4.04
CA MET A 251 24.30 -4.51 -4.16
C MET A 251 24.67 -3.85 -2.82
N GLY A 252 24.11 -4.32 -1.69
CA GLY A 252 24.36 -3.81 -0.34
C GLY A 252 25.24 -4.73 0.49
#